data_AF-A0A1I9GAT6-F1
#
_entry.id   AF-A0A1I9GAT6-F1
#
_cell.length_a   1.000
_cell.length_b   1.000
_cell.length_c   1.000
_cell.angle_alpha   90.00
_cell.angle_beta   90.00
_cell.angle_gamma   90.00
#
_symmetry.space_group_name_H-M   'P 1'
#
loop_
_entity.id
_entity.type
_entity.pdbx_description
1 polymer ?
#
loop_
_entity_poly.entity_id
_entity_poly.type
_entity_poly.pdbx_seq_one_letter_code
_entity_poly.pdbx_strand_id
1 'polypeptide(L)'
;LLVSRPASVFPLMDFINDLKKSGLYVIGHVQKGSMDDSSPNLDPLHEVFPYWLSLIDYLKLKAFVELTISKSVREGIQQLMRLSGLGAMKPNTVVLGFHEKFPTETTLAESSLLKDLRFSRIDRAAVVEYFTASDYMPRVSFF
;
A
#
# COMPACT_ATOMS: atom_id res chain seq x y z
N LEU A 1 -1.40 -4.62 -7.42
CA LEU A 1 -2.52 -3.78 -6.97
C LEU A 1 -1.96 -2.45 -6.52
N LEU A 2 -2.44 -1.34 -7.06
CA LEU A 2 -2.07 -0.01 -6.56
C LEU A 2 -3.07 0.39 -5.49
N VAL A 3 -2.56 0.72 -4.30
CA VAL A 3 -3.36 1.00 -3.10
C VAL A 3 -3.12 2.43 -2.67
N SER A 4 -4.18 3.23 -2.60
CA SER A 4 -4.13 4.59 -2.03
C SER A 4 -4.45 4.59 -0.54
N ARG A 5 -5.59 3.98 -0.17
CA ARG A 5 -6.08 3.90 1.21
C ARG A 5 -6.32 2.44 1.60
N PRO A 6 -5.35 1.77 2.24
CA PRO A 6 -5.50 0.37 2.64
C PRO A 6 -6.75 0.12 3.51
N ALA A 7 -7.12 1.09 4.34
CA ALA A 7 -8.26 0.99 5.24
C ALA A 7 -9.63 0.84 4.53
N SER A 8 -9.77 1.33 3.29
CA SER A 8 -11.00 1.17 2.50
C SER A 8 -10.92 0.06 1.44
N VAL A 9 -9.71 -0.34 1.04
CA VAL A 9 -9.53 -1.30 -0.07
C VAL A 9 -9.03 -2.68 0.36
N PHE A 10 -8.96 -2.97 1.66
CA PHE A 10 -8.51 -4.29 2.14
C PHE A 10 -9.30 -5.48 1.53
N PRO A 11 -10.63 -5.42 1.26
CA PRO A 11 -11.33 -6.54 0.62
C PRO A 11 -10.84 -6.78 -0.82
N LEU A 12 -10.44 -5.71 -1.52
CA LEU A 12 -9.82 -5.82 -2.84
C LEU A 12 -8.43 -6.46 -2.74
N MET A 13 -7.68 -6.17 -1.68
CA MET A 13 -6.37 -6.78 -1.46
C MET A 13 -6.48 -8.30 -1.30
N ASP A 14 -7.49 -8.76 -0.56
CA ASP A 14 -7.80 -10.19 -0.35
C ASP A 14 -8.30 -10.86 -1.63
N PHE A 15 -9.25 -10.23 -2.33
CA PHE A 15 -9.75 -10.73 -3.63
C PHE A 15 -8.62 -10.94 -4.65
N ILE A 16 -7.66 -10.01 -4.75
CA ILE A 16 -6.53 -10.17 -5.67
C ILE A 16 -5.55 -11.26 -5.20
N ASN A 17 -5.42 -11.45 -3.89
CA ASN A 17 -4.62 -12.55 -3.35
C ASN A 17 -5.19 -13.92 -3.73
N ASP A 18 -6.51 -14.05 -3.80
CA ASP A 18 -7.16 -15.27 -4.31
C ASP A 18 -7.02 -15.38 -5.84
N LEU A 19 -7.15 -14.26 -6.56
CA LEU A 19 -7.07 -14.23 -8.02
C LEU A 19 -5.68 -14.60 -8.56
N LYS A 20 -4.59 -14.19 -7.87
CA LYS A 20 -3.22 -14.37 -8.37
C LYS A 20 -2.82 -15.85 -8.52
N LYS A 21 -3.51 -16.78 -7.86
CA LYS A 21 -3.12 -18.20 -7.72
C LYS A 21 -1.64 -18.30 -7.24
N SER A 22 -0.75 -18.81 -8.09
CA SER A 22 0.71 -18.93 -7.87
C SER A 22 1.54 -17.79 -8.47
N GLY A 23 0.90 -16.80 -9.09
CA GLY A 23 1.56 -15.67 -9.73
C GLY A 23 2.13 -14.66 -8.73
N LEU A 24 2.96 -13.75 -9.26
CA LEU A 24 3.52 -12.62 -8.53
C LEU A 24 2.40 -11.63 -8.17
N TYR A 25 2.36 -11.23 -6.91
CA TYR A 25 1.48 -10.16 -6.44
C TYR A 25 2.31 -9.08 -5.76
N VAL A 26 2.20 -7.86 -6.29
CA VAL A 26 2.86 -6.67 -5.76
C VAL A 26 1.77 -5.69 -5.31
N ILE A 27 1.86 -5.22 -4.08
CA ILE A 27 1.09 -4.12 -3.52
C ILE A 27 1.95 -2.87 -3.67
N GLY A 28 1.52 -1.96 -4.53
CA GLY A 28 2.22 -0.71 -4.82
C GLY A 28 1.51 0.48 -4.18
N HIS A 29 2.27 1.40 -3.58
CA HIS A 29 1.73 2.64 -3.04
C HIS A 29 2.61 3.83 -3.40
N VAL A 30 1.96 4.95 -3.70
CA VAL A 30 2.63 6.23 -3.98
C VAL A 30 2.35 7.18 -2.83
N GLN A 31 3.39 7.50 -2.07
CA GLN A 31 3.37 8.59 -1.11
C GLN A 31 3.60 9.90 -1.87
N LYS A 32 2.64 10.82 -1.83
CA LYS A 32 2.81 12.13 -2.46
C LYS A 32 3.79 12.96 -1.64
N GLY A 33 4.86 13.45 -2.25
CA GLY A 33 5.89 14.25 -1.58
C GLY A 33 7.12 14.47 -2.45
N SER A 34 8.12 15.15 -1.89
CA SER A 34 9.46 15.27 -2.49
C SER A 34 10.49 14.64 -1.57
N MET A 35 11.50 13.98 -2.14
CA MET A 35 12.64 13.50 -1.35
C MET A 35 13.48 14.67 -0.82
N ASP A 36 13.45 15.80 -1.52
CA ASP A 36 14.14 17.04 -1.12
C ASP A 36 13.57 17.66 0.18
N ASP A 37 12.31 17.34 0.53
CA ASP A 37 11.65 17.87 1.74
C ASP A 37 11.98 17.02 2.99
N SER A 38 12.62 15.87 2.80
CA SER A 38 13.03 14.99 3.89
C SER A 38 14.33 15.46 4.54
N SER A 39 14.54 15.11 5.82
CA SER A 39 15.81 15.39 6.48
C SER A 39 16.96 14.79 5.65
N PRO A 40 18.11 15.48 5.49
CA PRO A 40 19.10 15.22 4.44
C PRO A 40 19.77 13.83 4.43
N ASN A 41 19.36 12.87 5.26
CA ASN A 41 19.91 11.52 5.31
C ASN A 41 18.88 10.43 5.63
N LEU A 42 17.56 10.69 5.53
CA LEU A 42 16.54 9.70 5.89
C LEU A 42 15.47 9.60 4.82
N ASP A 43 15.30 8.40 4.24
CA ASP A 43 14.17 8.08 3.38
C ASP A 43 12.88 8.00 4.21
N PRO A 44 11.88 8.86 3.98
CA PRO A 44 10.61 8.81 4.71
C PRO A 44 9.87 7.48 4.57
N LEU A 45 10.09 6.75 3.47
CA LEU A 45 9.46 5.43 3.28
C LEU A 45 10.02 4.38 4.22
N HIS A 46 11.24 4.56 4.74
CA HIS A 46 11.86 3.59 5.64
C HIS A 46 11.07 3.44 6.94
N GLU A 47 10.44 4.51 7.44
CA GLU A 47 9.58 4.47 8.64
C GLU A 47 8.20 3.88 8.35
N VAL A 48 7.70 4.05 7.13
CA VAL A 48 6.37 3.62 6.69
C VAL A 48 6.34 2.16 6.26
N PHE A 49 7.42 1.68 5.64
CA PHE A 49 7.52 0.34 5.06
C PHE A 49 7.17 -0.81 6.04
N PRO A 50 7.62 -0.80 7.31
CA PRO A 50 7.27 -1.83 8.28
C PRO A 50 5.77 -1.96 8.56
N TYR A 51 4.99 -0.87 8.49
CA TYR A 51 3.53 -0.92 8.67
C TYR A 51 2.85 -1.66 7.51
N TRP A 52 3.31 -1.43 6.28
CA TRP A 52 2.81 -2.14 5.11
C TRP A 52 3.15 -3.63 5.14
N LEU A 53 4.37 -3.99 5.54
CA LEU A 53 4.76 -5.39 5.76
C LEU A 53 3.85 -6.05 6.80
N SER A 54 3.66 -5.39 7.95
CA SER A 54 2.82 -5.91 9.02
C SER A 54 1.37 -6.09 8.56
N LEU A 55 0.84 -5.14 7.77
CA LEU A 55 -0.51 -5.24 7.19
C LEU A 55 -0.67 -6.47 6.30
N ILE A 56 0.25 -6.68 5.35
CA ILE A 56 0.14 -7.84 4.44
C ILE A 56 0.31 -9.16 5.19
N ASP A 57 1.13 -9.18 6.25
CA ASP A 57 1.31 -10.34 7.11
C ASP A 57 0.02 -10.64 7.87
N TYR A 58 -0.58 -9.63 8.53
CA TYR A 58 -1.86 -9.77 9.27
C TYR A 58 -3.02 -10.23 8.39
N LEU A 59 -3.01 -9.83 7.12
CA LEU A 59 -3.97 -10.27 6.11
C LEU A 59 -3.58 -11.59 5.41
N LYS A 60 -2.41 -12.18 5.73
CA LYS A 60 -1.85 -13.38 5.06
C LYS A 60 -1.75 -13.27 3.54
N LEU A 61 -1.48 -12.08 3.04
CA LEU A 61 -1.32 -11.85 1.61
C LEU A 61 0.06 -12.34 1.18
N LYS A 62 0.11 -13.23 0.19
CA LYS A 62 1.38 -13.67 -0.41
C LYS A 62 1.80 -12.65 -1.47
N ALA A 63 2.26 -11.50 -1.01
CA ALA A 63 2.57 -10.34 -1.83
C ALA A 63 3.91 -9.69 -1.44
N PHE A 64 4.49 -8.94 -2.37
CA PHE A 64 5.57 -8.00 -2.08
C PHE A 64 5.01 -6.59 -1.96
N VAL A 65 5.62 -5.75 -1.12
CA VAL A 65 5.28 -4.34 -0.97
C VAL A 65 6.31 -3.49 -1.73
N GLU A 66 5.83 -2.57 -2.55
CA GLU A 66 6.63 -1.58 -3.27
C GLU A 66 6.09 -0.18 -2.96
N LEU A 67 6.90 0.66 -2.31
CA LEU A 67 6.54 2.03 -1.97
C LEU A 67 7.37 3.00 -2.79
N THR A 68 6.79 4.12 -3.21
CA THR A 68 7.53 5.18 -3.88
C THR A 68 7.06 6.56 -3.43
N ILE A 69 7.97 7.53 -3.39
CA ILE A 69 7.66 8.94 -3.18
C ILE A 69 7.68 9.65 -4.52
N SER A 70 6.63 10.43 -4.80
CA SER A 70 6.59 11.24 -6.02
C SER A 70 5.75 12.49 -5.85
N LYS A 71 6.08 13.54 -6.63
CA LYS A 71 5.34 14.81 -6.63
C LYS A 71 3.91 14.64 -7.16
N SER A 72 3.69 13.63 -8.02
CA SER A 72 2.37 13.27 -8.52
C SER A 72 2.10 11.77 -8.44
N VAL A 73 0.84 11.41 -8.20
CA VAL A 73 0.39 10.00 -8.20
C VAL A 73 0.65 9.34 -9.56
N ARG A 74 0.48 10.09 -10.65
CA ARG A 74 0.71 9.60 -12.01
C ARG A 74 2.16 9.21 -12.24
N GLU A 75 3.11 10.07 -11.87
CA GLU A 75 4.54 9.77 -12.01
C GLU A 75 4.96 8.61 -11.11
N GLY A 76 4.50 8.61 -9.85
CA GLY A 76 4.76 7.50 -8.93
C GLY A 76 4.25 6.15 -9.45
N ILE A 77 3.04 6.12 -10.01
CA ILE A 77 2.50 4.90 -10.65
C ILE A 77 3.36 4.47 -11.84
N GLN A 78 3.84 5.41 -12.67
CA GLN A 78 4.75 5.10 -13.77
C GLN A 78 6.08 4.52 -13.29
N GLN A 79 6.63 5.05 -12.20
CA GLN A 79 7.83 4.51 -11.55
C GLN A 79 7.59 3.07 -11.10
N LEU A 80 6.51 2.83 -10.35
CA LEU A 80 6.15 1.47 -9.89
C LEU A 80 5.98 0.50 -11.07
N MET A 81 5.20 0.85 -12.10
CA MET A 81 4.99 -0.05 -13.25
C MET A 81 6.27 -0.40 -14.01
N ARG A 82 7.23 0.52 -14.09
CA ARG A 82 8.48 0.32 -14.84
C ARG A 82 9.54 -0.42 -14.03
N LEU A 83 9.59 -0.17 -12.72
CA LEU A 83 10.69 -0.58 -11.84
C LEU A 83 10.33 -1.76 -10.92
N SER A 84 9.05 -2.05 -10.69
CA SER A 84 8.65 -3.16 -9.80
C SER A 84 9.03 -4.52 -10.38
N GLY A 85 9.44 -5.43 -9.48
CA GLY A 85 9.82 -6.79 -9.82
C GLY A 85 11.32 -6.98 -10.05
N LEU A 86 11.76 -8.22 -10.08
CA LEU A 86 13.18 -8.58 -10.22
C LEU A 86 13.38 -9.61 -11.32
N GLY A 87 14.16 -9.27 -12.34
CA GLY A 87 14.44 -10.17 -13.47
C GLY A 87 13.15 -10.60 -14.19
N ALA A 88 12.93 -11.92 -14.29
CA ALA A 88 11.72 -12.47 -14.89
C ALA A 88 10.45 -12.30 -14.03
N MET A 89 10.59 -11.93 -12.74
CA MET A 89 9.48 -11.71 -11.82
C MET A 89 8.95 -10.28 -11.94
N LYS A 90 8.35 -9.94 -13.09
CA LYS A 90 7.76 -8.62 -13.35
C LYS A 90 6.24 -8.65 -13.33
N PRO A 91 5.55 -7.64 -12.76
CA PRO A 91 4.10 -7.52 -12.88
C PRO A 91 3.66 -7.45 -14.35
N ASN A 92 2.63 -8.23 -14.70
CA ASN A 92 2.06 -8.26 -16.06
C ASN A 92 0.64 -7.66 -16.13
N THR A 93 0.00 -7.45 -14.99
CA THR A 93 -1.37 -6.93 -14.87
C THR A 93 -1.40 -5.86 -13.78
N VAL A 94 -2.00 -4.73 -14.09
CA VAL A 94 -2.24 -3.65 -13.13
C VAL A 94 -3.69 -3.68 -12.70
N VAL A 95 -3.92 -3.67 -11.39
CA VAL A 95 -5.25 -3.57 -10.77
C VAL A 95 -5.30 -2.28 -9.97
N LEU A 96 -6.42 -1.57 -10.10
CA LEU A 96 -6.71 -0.29 -9.46
C LEU A 96 -8.08 -0.37 -8.80
N GLY A 97 -8.23 0.24 -7.63
CA GLY A 97 -9.55 0.56 -7.09
C GLY A 97 -10.23 1.68 -7.88
N PHE A 98 -11.54 1.78 -7.78
CA PHE A 98 -12.27 2.91 -8.34
C PHE A 98 -11.86 4.21 -7.64
N HIS A 99 -11.89 5.31 -8.39
CA HIS A 99 -11.59 6.62 -7.83
C HIS A 99 -12.71 7.06 -6.87
N GLU A 100 -12.34 7.29 -5.62
CA GLU A 100 -13.22 7.82 -4.58
C GLU A 100 -13.22 9.35 -4.63
N LYS A 101 -14.36 9.96 -4.97
CA LYS A 101 -14.52 11.43 -4.87
C LYS A 101 -14.54 11.92 -3.42
N PHE A 102 -15.10 11.11 -2.54
CA PHE A 102 -15.19 11.33 -1.10
C PHE A 102 -14.71 10.05 -0.39
N PRO A 103 -14.11 10.15 0.81
CA PRO A 103 -13.67 8.96 1.54
C PRO A 103 -14.86 8.04 1.79
N THR A 104 -14.78 6.82 1.25
CA THR A 104 -15.66 5.73 1.66
C THR A 104 -15.30 5.29 3.07
N GLU A 105 -16.30 4.75 3.77
CA GLU A 105 -16.16 4.15 5.10
C GLU A 105 -14.97 3.18 5.16
N THR A 106 -14.16 3.32 6.21
CA THR A 106 -13.04 2.42 6.48
C THR A 106 -13.59 1.08 6.96
N THR A 107 -13.18 0.00 6.31
CA THR A 107 -13.63 -1.35 6.66
C THR A 107 -12.56 -2.13 7.42
N LEU A 108 -11.31 -1.63 7.42
CA LEU A 108 -10.21 -2.21 8.18
C LEU A 108 -10.42 -2.00 9.69
N ALA A 109 -10.46 -3.10 10.44
CA ALA A 109 -10.57 -3.12 11.89
C ALA A 109 -9.64 -4.20 12.46
N GLU A 110 -9.32 -4.13 13.75
CA GLU A 110 -8.50 -5.17 14.41
C GLU A 110 -9.10 -6.57 14.28
N SER A 111 -10.44 -6.67 14.25
CA SER A 111 -11.14 -7.95 14.04
C SER A 111 -10.89 -8.55 12.67
N SER A 112 -10.60 -7.71 11.67
CA SER A 112 -10.26 -8.12 10.30
C SER A 112 -8.81 -8.63 10.20
N LEU A 113 -7.98 -8.35 11.21
CA LEU A 113 -6.59 -8.78 11.29
C LEU A 113 -6.45 -10.03 12.17
N LEU A 114 -5.61 -10.96 11.73
CA LEU A 114 -5.38 -12.20 12.49
C LEU A 114 -4.61 -11.95 13.78
N LYS A 115 -4.96 -12.69 14.84
CA LYS A 115 -4.28 -12.61 16.14
C LYS A 115 -2.89 -13.25 16.04
N ASP A 116 -1.88 -12.46 16.42
CA ASP A 116 -0.48 -12.84 16.64
C ASP A 116 0.22 -13.57 15.49
N LEU A 117 0.96 -12.80 14.69
CA LEU A 117 1.98 -13.33 13.81
C LEU A 117 3.32 -13.29 14.53
N ARG A 118 3.94 -14.46 14.67
CA ARG A 118 5.27 -14.64 15.29
C ARG A 118 6.37 -13.76 14.69
N PHE A 119 6.14 -13.15 13.53
CA PHE A 119 7.09 -12.33 12.80
C PHE A 119 6.71 -10.84 12.67
N SER A 120 5.48 -10.43 13.09
CA SER A 120 5.10 -9.02 13.03
C SER A 120 5.80 -8.26 14.15
N ARG A 121 6.54 -7.20 13.79
CA ARG A 121 7.24 -6.33 14.74
C ARG A 121 6.34 -5.24 15.31
N ILE A 122 5.21 -4.96 14.66
CA ILE A 122 4.26 -3.90 15.01
C ILE A 122 2.96 -4.55 15.44
N ASP A 123 2.39 -4.03 16.53
CA ASP A 123 1.11 -4.51 17.05
C ASP A 123 -0.05 -4.20 16.09
N ARG A 124 -1.04 -5.09 16.02
CA ARG A 124 -2.20 -4.96 15.13
C ARG A 124 -3.00 -3.68 15.37
N ALA A 125 -3.11 -3.21 16.62
CA ALA A 125 -3.83 -1.98 16.94
C ALA A 125 -3.09 -0.79 16.34
N ALA A 126 -1.76 -0.75 16.48
CA ALA A 126 -0.91 0.28 15.89
C ALA A 126 -0.95 0.26 14.35
N VAL A 127 -1.04 -0.93 13.72
CA VAL A 127 -1.23 -1.04 12.27
C VAL A 127 -2.58 -0.46 11.84
N VAL A 128 -3.66 -0.83 12.51
CA VAL A 128 -5.01 -0.30 12.21
C VAL A 128 -5.04 1.21 12.42
N GLU A 129 -4.50 1.69 13.54
CA GLU A 129 -4.40 3.12 13.84
C GLU A 129 -3.62 3.86 12.76
N TYR A 130 -2.45 3.36 12.34
CA TYR A 130 -1.67 3.99 11.28
C TYR A 130 -2.47 4.17 9.98
N PHE A 131 -3.19 3.13 9.54
CA PHE A 131 -3.92 3.17 8.27
C PHE A 131 -5.30 3.83 8.34
N THR A 132 -5.86 4.03 9.54
CA THR A 132 -7.16 4.70 9.75
C THR A 132 -7.02 6.15 10.22
N ALA A 133 -5.95 6.48 10.98
CA ALA A 133 -5.68 7.84 11.46
C ALA A 133 -5.15 8.77 10.36
N SER A 134 -4.59 8.21 9.29
CA SER A 134 -3.93 8.97 8.21
C SER A 134 -4.91 9.51 7.14
N ASP A 135 -6.22 9.49 7.38
CA ASP A 135 -7.23 9.76 6.36
C ASP A 135 -7.31 11.24 5.95
N TYR A 136 -6.63 11.61 4.84
CA TYR A 136 -7.21 12.17 3.60
C TYR A 136 -6.15 12.84 2.69
N MET A 137 -6.08 12.48 1.40
CA MET A 137 -5.45 13.34 0.39
C MET A 137 -6.25 13.42 -0.92
N PRO A 138 -7.01 14.50 -1.08
CA PRO A 138 -7.28 15.06 -2.39
C PRO A 138 -7.23 16.59 -2.35
N ARG A 139 -6.44 17.12 -3.26
CA ARG A 139 -7.02 17.92 -4.34
C ARG A 139 -6.33 17.48 -5.62
N VAL A 140 -7.06 16.72 -6.43
CA VAL A 140 -6.79 16.68 -7.86
C VAL A 140 -7.66 17.79 -8.44
N SER A 141 -7.09 18.98 -8.57
CA SER A 141 -7.54 19.91 -9.60
C SER A 141 -7.23 19.22 -10.93
N PHE A 142 -8.28 18.97 -11.71
CA PHE A 142 -8.21 18.30 -13.00
C PHE A 142 -7.22 19.00 -13.94
N PHE A 143 -6.48 18.17 -14.68
CA PHE A 143 -5.51 18.47 -15.76
C PHE A 143 -4.16 19.04 -15.33
#